data_AF-A0A3M1GJZ6-F1
#
_entry.id   AF-A0A3M1GJZ6-F1
#
_cell.length_a   1.000
_cell.length_b   1.000
_cell.length_c   1.000
_cell.angle_alpha   90.00
_cell.angle_beta   90.00
_cell.angle_gamma   90.00
#
_symmetry.space_group_name_H-M   'P 1'
#
loop_
_entity.id
_entity.type
_entity.pdbx_description
1 polymer ?
#
loop_
_entity_poly.entity_id
_entity_poly.type
_entity_poly.pdbx_seq_one_letter_code
_entity_poly.pdbx_strand_id
1 'polypeptide(L)'
;MSRGTVLIETHVARSRRLLRGRRSVLARLLMLERLFANTPIWRQYREYELHPEDRSNWFGPNIQAVIEAFESGGFATTHLKSWGERATFRAELRPELLARLAEGSYEGLADHGLDLLGLQHAPRGIYRPETPQDPSGPPRTHG
;
A
#
# COMPACT_ATOMS: atom_id res chain seq x y z
N MET A 1 10.82 -22.30 5.09
CA MET A 1 10.83 -20.87 5.43
C MET A 1 11.03 -20.08 4.15
N SER A 2 10.08 -19.22 3.77
CA SER A 2 10.23 -18.30 2.64
C SER A 2 11.34 -17.29 2.96
N ARG A 3 12.27 -17.04 2.03
CA ARG A 3 13.43 -16.16 2.21
C ARG A 3 13.10 -14.66 2.21
N GLY A 4 11.88 -14.27 2.60
CA GLY A 4 11.43 -12.87 2.56
C GLY A 4 11.43 -12.25 1.15
N THR A 5 11.54 -13.03 0.08
CA THR A 5 11.50 -12.53 -1.30
C THR A 5 10.17 -12.91 -1.96
N VAL A 6 9.54 -11.94 -2.62
CA VAL A 6 8.32 -12.11 -3.40
C VAL A 6 8.59 -11.68 -4.85
N LEU A 7 8.26 -12.54 -5.80
CA LEU A 7 8.26 -12.21 -7.23
C LEU A 7 6.82 -11.96 -7.67
N ILE A 8 6.61 -10.83 -8.34
CA ILE A 8 5.28 -10.33 -8.66
C ILE A 8 5.19 -10.14 -10.17
N GLU A 9 4.11 -10.63 -10.77
CA GLU A 9 3.72 -10.31 -12.12
C GLU A 9 2.29 -9.79 -12.10
N THR A 10 2.05 -8.60 -12.64
CA THR A 10 0.70 -8.00 -12.63
C THR A 10 0.46 -7.10 -13.82
N HIS A 11 -0.81 -6.82 -14.09
CA HIS A 11 -1.21 -5.80 -15.05
C HIS A 11 -0.97 -4.40 -14.50
N VAL A 12 -0.45 -3.51 -15.32
CA VAL A 12 -0.20 -2.11 -14.96
C VAL A 12 -0.80 -1.13 -15.96
N ALA A 13 -1.44 -0.08 -15.43
CA ALA A 13 -1.96 1.05 -16.18
C ALA A 13 -0.82 1.86 -16.81
N ARG A 14 -1.05 2.36 -18.04
CA ARG A 14 -0.13 3.26 -18.75
C ARG A 14 -0.73 4.66 -18.95
N SER A 15 0.15 5.67 -18.98
CA SER A 15 -0.19 7.10 -19.10
C SER A 15 -1.11 7.43 -20.28
N ARG A 16 -1.00 6.70 -21.40
CA ARG A 16 -1.83 6.87 -22.60
C ARG A 16 -3.33 6.79 -22.35
N ARG A 17 -3.74 6.19 -21.22
CA ARG A 17 -5.14 6.03 -20.88
C ARG A 17 -5.64 7.03 -19.84
N LEU A 18 -4.80 7.91 -19.27
CA LEU A 18 -5.22 8.88 -18.23
C LEU A 18 -6.36 9.80 -18.69
N LEU A 19 -6.31 10.26 -19.95
CA LEU A 19 -7.37 11.04 -20.57
C LEU A 19 -7.95 10.25 -21.74
N ARG A 20 -9.24 9.91 -21.67
CA ARG A 20 -9.96 9.22 -22.75
C ARG A 20 -10.07 10.14 -23.99
N GLY A 21 -9.88 9.58 -25.18
CA GLY A 21 -10.14 10.24 -26.47
C GLY A 21 -9.16 11.34 -26.88
N ARG A 22 -9.66 12.37 -27.57
CA ARG A 22 -8.88 13.47 -28.18
C ARG A 22 -8.08 14.33 -27.18
N ARG A 23 -8.28 14.15 -25.88
CA ARG A 23 -7.56 14.87 -24.80
C ARG A 23 -6.20 14.28 -24.44
N SER A 24 -5.85 13.11 -24.98
CA SER A 24 -4.53 12.48 -24.79
C SER A 24 -3.35 13.35 -25.27
N VAL A 25 -3.57 14.22 -26.27
CA VAL A 25 -2.56 15.18 -26.74
C VAL A 25 -2.28 16.26 -25.68
N LEU A 26 -3.31 16.69 -24.94
CA LEU A 26 -3.18 17.66 -23.86
C LEU A 26 -2.41 17.07 -22.66
N ALA A 27 -2.57 15.77 -22.40
CA ALA A 27 -1.81 15.08 -21.35
C ALA A 27 -0.29 15.13 -21.58
N ARG A 28 0.14 15.04 -22.84
CA ARG A 28 1.57 15.17 -23.20
C ARG A 28 2.08 16.58 -22.98
N LEU A 29 1.30 17.59 -23.36
CA LEU A 29 1.66 19.01 -23.19
C LEU A 29 1.85 19.39 -21.72
N LEU A 30 1.04 18.82 -20.84
CA LEU A 30 1.03 19.11 -19.39
C LEU A 30 2.00 18.25 -18.57
N MET A 31 2.92 17.52 -19.20
CA MET A 31 3.84 16.59 -18.52
C MET A 31 3.15 15.56 -17.60
N LEU A 32 1.88 15.22 -17.87
CA LEU A 32 1.13 14.26 -17.04
C LEU A 32 1.77 12.88 -17.04
N GLU A 33 2.58 12.55 -18.05
CA GLU A 33 3.34 11.30 -18.07
C GLU A 33 4.35 11.21 -16.93
N ARG A 34 5.01 12.32 -16.57
CA ARG A 34 5.98 12.35 -15.45
C ARG A 34 5.25 12.28 -14.11
N LEU A 35 4.14 12.98 -13.96
CA LEU A 35 3.30 12.86 -12.76
C LEU A 35 2.77 11.43 -12.62
N PHE A 36 2.27 10.85 -13.71
CA PHE A 36 1.81 9.46 -13.72
C PHE A 36 2.91 8.46 -13.36
N ALA A 37 4.16 8.70 -13.75
CA ALA A 37 5.26 7.80 -13.42
C ALA A 37 5.65 7.85 -11.94
N ASN A 38 5.43 8.99 -11.26
CA ASN A 38 5.90 9.23 -9.89
C ASN A 38 4.78 9.27 -8.84
N THR A 39 3.52 9.30 -9.25
CA THR A 39 2.37 9.31 -8.35
C THR A 39 1.73 7.91 -8.33
N PRO A 40 1.49 7.30 -7.17
CA PRO A 40 0.75 6.04 -7.08
C PRO A 40 -0.69 6.26 -7.56
N ILE A 41 -1.08 5.57 -8.63
CA ILE A 41 -2.43 5.70 -9.21
C ILE A 41 -3.07 4.33 -9.29
N TRP A 42 -4.19 4.19 -8.58
CA TRP A 42 -5.13 3.09 -8.69
C TRP A 42 -6.27 3.51 -9.60
N ARG A 43 -6.23 3.09 -10.86
CA ARG A 43 -7.27 3.46 -11.80
C ARG A 43 -8.38 2.43 -11.78
N GLN A 44 -9.60 2.88 -11.54
CA GLN A 44 -10.80 2.09 -11.78
C GLN A 44 -11.13 2.02 -13.29
N TYR A 45 -11.46 0.83 -13.77
CA TYR A 45 -11.96 0.59 -15.12
C TYR A 45 -13.46 0.30 -15.04
N ARG A 46 -14.21 0.84 -16.01
CA ARG A 46 -15.66 0.61 -16.07
C ARG A 46 -16.00 -0.80 -16.54
N GLU A 47 -15.11 -1.38 -17.34
CA GLU A 47 -15.27 -2.66 -18.04
C GLU A 47 -13.93 -3.42 -18.03
N TYR A 48 -13.82 -4.47 -18.84
CA TYR A 48 -12.67 -5.36 -18.97
C TYR A 48 -11.50 -4.73 -19.77
N GLU A 49 -11.13 -3.49 -19.42
CA GLU A 49 -10.20 -2.67 -20.20
C GLU A 49 -8.74 -3.20 -20.17
N LEU A 50 -8.36 -3.98 -19.16
CA LEU A 50 -7.01 -4.58 -19.05
C LEU A 50 -6.88 -5.94 -19.74
N HIS A 51 -7.94 -6.72 -19.77
CA HIS A 51 -7.98 -8.01 -20.45
C HIS A 51 -9.44 -8.37 -20.78
N PRO A 52 -9.81 -8.61 -22.06
CA PRO A 52 -11.20 -8.77 -22.48
C PRO A 52 -11.97 -9.90 -21.77
N GLU A 53 -11.25 -10.94 -21.36
CA GLU A 53 -11.84 -12.14 -20.72
C GLU A 53 -11.78 -12.09 -19.19
N ASP A 54 -11.03 -11.15 -18.61
CA ASP A 54 -10.86 -11.08 -17.17
C ASP A 54 -11.85 -10.10 -16.55
N ARG A 55 -12.89 -10.68 -15.94
CA ARG A 55 -13.95 -9.91 -15.31
C ARG A 55 -13.60 -9.31 -13.96
N SER A 56 -12.43 -9.64 -13.40
CA SER A 56 -11.97 -9.14 -12.10
C SER A 56 -11.13 -7.87 -12.19
N ASN A 57 -10.80 -7.40 -13.40
CA ASN A 57 -9.99 -6.20 -13.66
C ASN A 57 -10.74 -4.87 -13.49
N TRP A 58 -11.42 -4.68 -12.36
CA TRP A 58 -12.12 -3.43 -12.07
C TRP A 58 -11.18 -2.28 -11.73
N PHE A 59 -9.91 -2.57 -11.42
CA PHE A 59 -8.89 -1.56 -11.21
C PHE A 59 -7.51 -2.05 -11.69
N GLY A 60 -6.64 -1.11 -12.05
CA GLY A 60 -5.25 -1.41 -12.40
C GLY A 60 -4.30 -0.36 -11.83
N PRO A 61 -3.27 -0.78 -11.08
CA PRO A 61 -2.25 0.11 -10.58
C PRO A 61 -1.34 0.59 -11.71
N ASN A 62 -0.75 1.77 -11.60
CA ASN A 62 0.49 2.04 -12.33
C ASN A 62 1.69 1.39 -11.60
N ILE A 63 2.88 1.46 -12.20
CA ILE A 63 4.10 0.89 -11.61
C ILE A 63 4.35 1.44 -10.20
N GLN A 64 4.20 2.76 -10.02
CA GLN A 64 4.44 3.40 -8.72
C GLN A 64 3.47 2.91 -7.64
N ALA A 65 2.20 2.70 -7.97
CA ALA A 65 1.23 2.15 -7.03
C ALA A 65 1.58 0.72 -6.57
N VAL A 66 2.10 -0.12 -7.47
CA VAL A 66 2.58 -1.46 -7.08
C VAL A 66 3.75 -1.35 -6.12
N ILE A 67 4.75 -0.51 -6.45
CA ILE A 67 5.92 -0.30 -5.60
C ILE A 67 5.46 0.16 -4.21
N GLU A 68 4.67 1.23 -4.14
CA GLU A 68 4.25 1.83 -2.87
C GLU A 68 3.39 0.88 -2.02
N ALA A 69 2.55 0.05 -2.64
CA ALA A 69 1.77 -0.95 -1.93
C ALA A 69 2.63 -2.03 -1.26
N PHE A 70 3.69 -2.50 -1.93
CA PHE A 70 4.61 -3.44 -1.29
C PHE A 70 5.51 -2.76 -0.27
N GLU A 71 5.97 -1.53 -0.53
CA GLU A 71 6.75 -0.77 0.44
C GLU A 71 5.94 -0.40 1.69
N SER A 72 4.62 -0.25 1.57
CA SER A 72 3.75 -0.09 2.73
C SER A 72 3.64 -1.35 3.58
N GLY A 73 3.73 -2.52 2.96
CA GLY A 73 3.84 -3.82 3.63
C GLY A 73 5.22 -4.15 4.20
N GLY A 74 6.19 -3.24 4.16
CA GLY A 74 7.53 -3.47 4.72
C GLY A 74 8.53 -4.11 3.75
N PHE A 75 8.26 -4.10 2.45
CA PHE A 75 9.20 -4.59 1.45
C PHE A 75 10.03 -3.47 0.83
N ALA A 76 11.19 -3.80 0.28
CA ALA A 76 11.92 -3.00 -0.68
C ALA A 76 11.60 -3.56 -2.07
N THR A 77 10.97 -2.76 -2.92
CA THR A 77 10.38 -3.25 -4.18
C THR A 77 11.07 -2.62 -5.38
N THR A 78 11.54 -3.48 -6.28
CA THR A 78 12.20 -3.07 -7.52
C THR A 78 11.38 -3.53 -8.71
N HIS A 79 11.08 -2.60 -9.62
CA HIS A 79 10.53 -2.92 -10.93
C HIS A 79 11.62 -3.58 -11.81
N LEU A 80 11.31 -4.72 -12.41
CA LEU A 80 12.27 -5.48 -13.23
C LEU A 80 12.09 -5.22 -14.72
N LYS A 81 10.90 -5.50 -15.24
CA LYS A 81 10.59 -5.40 -16.67
C LYS A 81 9.11 -5.19 -16.89
N SER A 82 8.77 -4.48 -17.96
CA SER A 82 7.40 -4.35 -18.46
C SER A 82 7.29 -4.76 -19.92
N TRP A 83 6.18 -5.38 -20.30
CA TRP A 83 5.82 -5.68 -21.70
C TRP A 83 4.30 -5.54 -21.86
N GLY A 84 3.87 -4.86 -22.91
CA GLY A 84 2.44 -4.54 -23.07
C GLY A 84 1.86 -3.91 -21.80
N GLU A 85 0.76 -4.45 -21.29
CA GLU A 85 0.10 -3.96 -20.08
C GLU A 85 0.51 -4.73 -18.83
N ARG A 86 1.63 -5.46 -18.86
CA ARG A 86 2.13 -6.28 -17.75
C ARG A 86 3.50 -5.79 -17.27
N ALA A 87 3.77 -5.98 -15.99
CA ALA A 87 5.03 -5.66 -15.35
C ALA A 87 5.40 -6.71 -14.32
N THR A 88 6.71 -6.86 -14.11
CA THR A 88 7.30 -7.75 -13.12
C THR A 88 8.09 -6.97 -12.08
N PHE A 89 8.04 -7.45 -10.84
CA PHE A 89 8.68 -6.84 -9.70
C PHE A 89 9.34 -7.89 -8.81
N ARG A 90 10.38 -7.46 -8.10
CA ARG A 90 10.97 -8.19 -6.99
C ARG A 90 10.78 -7.37 -5.74
N ALA A 91 10.19 -7.97 -4.71
CA ALA A 91 10.02 -7.36 -3.40
C ALA A 91 10.81 -8.17 -2.37
N GLU A 92 11.63 -7.51 -1.57
CA GLU A 92 12.41 -8.12 -0.50
C GLU A 92 11.99 -7.54 0.84
N LEU A 93 11.74 -8.40 1.82
CA LEU A 93 11.36 -7.98 3.16
C LEU A 93 12.49 -7.13 3.73
N ARG A 94 12.16 -5.92 4.18
CA ARG A 94 13.14 -5.07 4.86
C ARG A 94 13.48 -5.70 6.21
N PRO A 95 14.76 -5.68 6.62
CA PRO A 95 15.17 -6.21 7.93
C PRO A 95 14.59 -5.39 9.09
N GLU A 96 14.32 -4.11 8.84
CA GLU A 96 13.75 -3.19 9.81
C GLU A 96 12.23 -3.09 9.60
N LEU A 97 11.47 -3.33 10.68
CA LEU A 97 10.03 -3.10 10.68
C LEU A 97 9.76 -1.60 10.61
N LEU A 98 8.97 -1.16 9.63
CA LEU A 98 8.53 0.22 9.57
C LEU A 98 7.72 0.54 10.83
N ALA A 99 8.00 1.68 11.49
CA ALA A 99 7.33 2.09 12.73
C ALA A 99 5.79 2.02 12.62
N ARG A 100 5.23 2.45 11.48
CA ARG A 100 3.78 2.37 11.19
C ARG A 100 3.19 0.95 11.21
N LEU A 101 4.00 -0.07 10.95
CA LEU A 101 3.58 -1.48 11.02
C LEU A 101 3.69 -2.02 12.45
N ALA A 102 4.57 -1.44 13.28
CA ALA A 102 4.74 -1.77 14.68
C ALA A 102 3.70 -1.10 15.59
N GLU A 103 3.35 0.15 15.30
CA GLU A 103 2.46 1.00 16.11
C GLU A 103 0.96 0.64 15.94
N GLY A 104 0.64 -0.20 14.96
CA GLY A 104 -0.74 -0.49 14.57
C GLY A 104 -1.33 0.64 13.72
N SER A 105 -2.30 0.30 12.89
CA SER A 105 -3.07 1.29 12.13
C SER A 105 -4.44 1.47 12.77
N TYR A 106 -5.18 2.49 12.33
CA TYR A 106 -6.58 2.68 12.74
C TYR A 106 -7.45 1.42 12.55
N GLU A 107 -7.12 0.57 11.57
CA GLU A 107 -7.84 -0.69 11.31
C GLU A 107 -7.27 -1.92 12.04
N GLY A 108 -6.28 -1.77 12.92
CA GLY A 108 -5.88 -2.85 13.83
C GLY A 108 -4.46 -2.76 14.38
N LEU A 109 -4.29 -3.33 15.59
CA LEU A 109 -3.01 -3.65 16.22
C LEU A 109 -2.47 -4.98 15.68
N ALA A 110 -1.18 -4.98 15.37
CA ALA A 110 -0.47 -5.95 14.54
C ALA A 110 0.05 -7.18 15.29
N ASP A 111 -0.78 -7.86 16.08
CA ASP A 111 -0.34 -9.11 16.72
C ASP A 111 -0.08 -10.21 15.68
N HIS A 112 -0.96 -10.32 14.69
CA HIS A 112 -0.82 -11.30 13.61
C HIS A 112 0.12 -10.85 12.48
N GLY A 113 0.38 -9.55 12.36
CA GLY A 113 1.27 -9.01 11.32
C GLY A 113 2.73 -9.39 11.54
N LEU A 114 3.17 -9.42 12.80
CA LEU A 114 4.53 -9.83 13.16
C LEU A 114 4.81 -11.30 12.83
N ASP A 115 3.83 -12.18 13.10
CA ASP A 115 3.92 -13.61 12.78
C ASP A 115 4.00 -13.87 11.27
N LEU A 116 3.19 -13.17 10.48
CA LEU A 116 3.21 -13.25 9.01
C LEU A 116 4.54 -12.79 8.40
N LEU A 117 5.22 -11.84 9.06
CA LEU A 117 6.50 -11.29 8.62
C LEU A 117 7.71 -12.04 9.22
N GLY A 118 7.49 -13.00 10.12
CA GLY A 118 8.56 -13.76 10.78
C GLY A 118 9.45 -12.91 11.69
N LEU A 119 8.93 -11.78 12.19
CA LEU A 119 9.67 -10.86 13.05
C LEU A 119 9.42 -11.18 14.53
N GLN A 120 10.46 -11.12 15.36
CA GLN A 120 10.35 -11.43 16.78
C GLN A 120 9.52 -10.37 17.52
N HIS A 121 8.68 -10.82 18.44
CA HIS A 121 7.89 -9.94 19.30
C HIS A 121 8.84 -9.12 20.21
N ALA A 122 8.76 -7.79 20.17
CA ALA A 122 9.30 -6.97 21.24
C ALA A 122 8.39 -7.12 22.49
N PRO A 123 8.95 -7.23 23.71
CA PRO A 123 8.15 -7.39 24.92
C PRO A 123 7.26 -6.16 25.15
N ARG A 124 5.95 -6.40 25.28
CA ARG A 124 4.91 -5.37 25.44
C ARG A 124 5.06 -4.63 26.78
N GLY A 125 5.11 -3.30 26.71
CA GLY A 125 5.06 -2.41 27.87
C GLY A 125 4.22 -1.14 27.65
N ILE A 126 3.26 -1.12 26.72
CA ILE A 126 2.56 0.11 26.30
C ILE A 126 1.05 0.07 26.60
N TYR A 127 0.61 -0.78 27.53
CA TYR A 127 -0.65 -0.53 28.23
C TYR A 127 -0.32 -0.29 29.70
N ARG A 128 -0.24 0.99 30.09
CA ARG A 128 -0.51 1.34 31.49
C ARG A 128 -2.02 1.21 31.63
N PRO A 129 -2.55 0.24 32.39
CA PRO A 129 -3.96 0.29 32.74
C PRO A 129 -4.23 1.66 33.36
N GLU A 130 -5.31 2.32 32.93
CA GLU A 130 -5.77 3.53 33.58
C GLU A 130 -5.79 3.26 35.09
N THR A 131 -5.05 4.08 35.84
CA THR A 131 -5.08 4.02 37.30
C THR A 131 -6.55 4.12 37.71
N PRO A 132 -7.09 3.16 38.48
CA PRO A 132 -8.48 3.24 38.94
C PRO A 132 -8.69 4.62 39.57
N GLN A 133 -9.69 5.36 39.09
CA GLN A 133 -10.09 6.61 39.75
C GLN A 133 -10.41 6.29 41.20
N ASP A 134 -9.64 6.90 42.10
CA ASP A 134 -9.85 6.82 43.53
C ASP A 134 -11.25 7.36 43.85
N PRO A 135 -12.17 6.53 44.38
CA PRO A 135 -13.53 6.95 44.70
C PRO A 135 -13.62 7.92 45.90
N SER A 136 -12.48 8.34 46.49
CA SER A 136 -12.45 9.25 47.65
C SER A 136 -12.35 10.75 47.33
N GLY A 137 -12.44 11.15 46.05
CA GLY A 137 -12.43 12.57 45.65
C GLY A 137 -13.67 13.33 46.17
N PRO A 138 -13.51 14.54 46.76
CA PRO A 138 -14.64 15.29 47.32
C PRO A 138 -15.64 15.73 46.23
N PRO A 139 -16.94 15.83 46.56
CA PRO A 139 -17.97 16.19 45.59
C PRO A 139 -17.73 17.59 45.03
N ARG A 140 -17.69 17.70 43.70
CA ARG A 140 -17.64 18.97 42.99
C ARG A 140 -18.97 19.70 43.21
N THR A 141 -18.96 20.78 43.97
CA THR A 141 -20.08 21.71 44.06
C THR A 141 -20.13 22.55 42.79
N HIS A 142 -21.20 22.40 42.01
CA HIS A 142 -21.53 23.31 40.92
C HIS A 142 -22.13 24.59 41.53
N GLY A 143 -21.50 25.72 41.23
CA GLY A 143 -22.08 27.06 41.29
C GLY A 143 -22.21 27.62 39.89
#